data_AF-A0A821F2Y0-F1
#
_entry.id   AF-A0A821F2Y0-F1
#
_cell.length_a   1.000
_cell.length_b   1.000
_cell.length_c   1.000
_cell.angle_alpha   90.00
_cell.angle_beta   90.00
_cell.angle_gamma   90.00
#
_symmetry.space_group_name_H-M   'P 1'
#
loop_
_entity.id
_entity.type
_entity.pdbx_description
1 polymer ?
#
loop_
_entity_poly.entity_id
_entity_poly.type
_entity_poly.pdbx_seq_one_letter_code
_entity_poly.pdbx_strand_id
1 'polypeptide(L)'
;MEYSSFQLNDLLDKITFIVFENKKNKLDVLYSFIDVNKRLNNIVHDPTFTSGLTLFNYLSYDCIYPLSDLILERFCLQILPKIARQIKWLDLEPLSMRRILLSANYPNLFELSIYNIEKQTALNLFTSKIFLFRSF
;
A
#
# COMPACT_ATOMS: atom_id res chain seq x y z
N MET A 1 -19.50 -35.12 11.54
CA MET A 1 -19.33 -33.83 12.25
C MET A 1 -19.88 -32.76 11.35
N GLU A 2 -21.04 -32.21 11.69
CA GLU A 2 -21.63 -31.08 10.96
C GLU A 2 -20.98 -29.80 11.47
N TYR A 3 -20.28 -29.09 10.59
CA TYR A 3 -19.82 -27.74 10.90
C TYR A 3 -20.98 -26.77 10.77
N SER A 4 -21.14 -25.89 11.74
CA SER A 4 -22.09 -24.78 11.59
C SER A 4 -21.68 -23.89 10.42
N SER A 5 -22.65 -23.30 9.72
CA SER A 5 -22.41 -22.35 8.62
C SER A 5 -21.50 -21.18 9.06
N PHE A 6 -21.55 -20.81 10.34
CA PHE A 6 -20.69 -19.81 10.95
C PHE A 6 -19.21 -20.23 10.96
N GLN A 7 -18.92 -21.45 11.43
CA GLN A 7 -17.55 -21.98 11.47
C GLN A 7 -16.94 -22.15 10.07
N LEU A 8 -17.76 -22.49 9.07
CA LEU A 8 -17.31 -22.58 7.68
C LEU A 8 -16.98 -21.20 7.10
N ASN A 9 -17.74 -20.16 7.44
CA ASN A 9 -17.45 -18.80 6.99
C ASN A 9 -16.16 -18.25 7.60
N ASP A 10 -15.93 -18.47 8.91
CA ASP A 10 -14.69 -18.06 9.58
C ASP A 10 -13.47 -18.75 8.97
N LEU A 11 -13.59 -20.05 8.65
CA LEU A 11 -12.52 -20.79 7.99
C LEU A 11 -12.21 -20.23 6.60
N LEU A 12 -13.26 -19.92 5.82
CA LEU A 12 -13.12 -19.32 4.50
C LEU A 12 -12.45 -17.94 4.58
N ASP A 13 -12.79 -17.12 5.57
CA ASP A 13 -12.17 -15.80 5.75
C ASP A 13 -10.69 -15.92 6.11
N LYS A 14 -10.32 -16.87 6.99
CA LYS A 14 -8.92 -17.16 7.31
C LYS A 14 -8.14 -17.65 6.09
N ILE A 15 -8.71 -18.56 5.30
CA ILE A 15 -8.08 -19.03 4.06
C ILE A 15 -7.92 -17.87 3.08
N THR A 16 -8.94 -17.02 2.94
CA THR A 16 -8.90 -15.85 2.05
C THR A 16 -7.82 -14.88 2.49
N PHE A 17 -7.71 -14.60 3.78
CA PHE A 17 -6.65 -13.77 4.36
C PHE A 17 -5.26 -14.34 4.04
N ILE A 18 -5.05 -15.64 4.24
CA ILE A 18 -3.76 -16.30 3.93
C ILE A 18 -3.45 -16.20 2.44
N VAL A 19 -4.43 -16.40 1.57
CA VAL A 19 -4.24 -16.28 0.11
C VAL A 19 -3.87 -14.85 -0.28
N PHE A 20 -4.50 -13.85 0.32
CA PHE A 20 -4.21 -12.44 0.04
C PHE A 20 -2.86 -11.99 0.61
N GLU A 21 -2.54 -12.35 1.85
CA GLU A 21 -1.24 -12.07 2.47
C GLU A 21 -0.08 -12.63 1.67
N ASN A 22 -0.23 -13.83 1.12
CA ASN A 22 0.80 -14.47 0.30
C ASN A 22 0.93 -13.87 -1.10
N LYS A 23 0.05 -12.94 -1.52
CA LYS A 23 0.25 -12.24 -2.77
C LYS A 23 1.39 -11.23 -2.60
N LYS A 24 2.40 -11.37 -3.46
CA LYS A 24 3.53 -10.41 -3.56
C LYS A 24 3.08 -8.97 -3.76
N ASN A 25 1.90 -8.75 -4.37
CA ASN A 25 1.37 -7.43 -4.61
C ASN A 25 0.01 -7.23 -3.90
N LYS A 26 0.05 -6.65 -2.68
CA LYS A 26 -1.16 -6.28 -1.93
C LYS A 26 -1.95 -5.17 -2.62
N LEU A 27 -1.31 -4.42 -3.52
CA LEU A 27 -1.92 -3.35 -4.30
C LEU A 27 -3.16 -3.81 -5.07
N ASP A 28 -3.05 -4.93 -5.79
CA ASP A 28 -4.15 -5.45 -6.61
C ASP A 28 -5.35 -5.86 -5.76
N VAL A 29 -5.08 -6.41 -4.57
CA VAL A 29 -6.11 -6.81 -3.60
C VAL A 29 -6.83 -5.57 -3.07
N LEU A 30 -6.08 -4.57 -2.61
CA LEU A 30 -6.66 -3.32 -2.11
C LEU A 30 -7.46 -2.61 -3.20
N TYR A 31 -6.90 -2.48 -4.40
CA TYR A 31 -7.57 -1.89 -5.54
C TYR A 31 -8.87 -2.64 -5.88
N SER A 32 -8.87 -3.97 -5.86
CA SER A 32 -10.04 -4.74 -6.28
C SER A 32 -11.15 -4.80 -5.25
N PHE A 33 -10.81 -4.83 -3.95
CA PHE A 33 -11.77 -5.23 -2.92
C PHE A 33 -12.19 -4.13 -1.96
N ILE A 34 -11.39 -3.06 -1.80
CA ILE A 34 -11.77 -2.02 -0.85
C ILE A 34 -13.06 -1.33 -1.29
N ASP A 35 -14.04 -1.33 -0.38
CA ASP A 35 -15.42 -0.85 -0.53
C ASP A 35 -16.27 -1.54 -1.59
N VAL A 36 -15.75 -2.55 -2.27
CA VAL A 36 -16.49 -3.33 -3.27
C VAL A 36 -17.27 -4.45 -2.60
N ASN A 37 -16.70 -5.10 -1.59
CA ASN A 37 -17.33 -6.24 -0.91
C ASN A 37 -17.26 -6.09 0.62
N LYS A 38 -18.43 -5.99 1.27
CA LYS A 38 -18.54 -5.79 2.73
C LYS A 38 -17.85 -6.89 3.55
N ARG A 39 -17.85 -8.14 3.07
CA ARG A 39 -17.21 -9.25 3.77
C ARG A 39 -15.68 -9.14 3.68
N LEU A 40 -15.16 -8.87 2.48
CA LEU A 40 -13.72 -8.71 2.26
C LEU A 40 -13.17 -7.39 2.82
N ASN A 41 -14.02 -6.38 3.03
CA ASN A 41 -13.65 -5.12 3.66
C ASN A 41 -12.97 -5.33 5.01
N ASN A 42 -13.43 -6.29 5.82
CA ASN A 42 -12.81 -6.58 7.11
C ASN A 42 -11.36 -7.07 6.94
N ILE A 43 -11.11 -7.88 5.91
CA ILE A 43 -9.77 -8.40 5.59
C ILE A 43 -8.86 -7.28 5.09
N VAL A 44 -9.33 -6.44 4.15
CA VAL A 44 -8.49 -5.38 3.56
C VAL A 44 -8.30 -4.16 4.47
N HIS A 45 -9.02 -4.06 5.58
CA HIS A 45 -8.78 -3.09 6.64
C HIS A 45 -8.06 -3.70 7.85
N ASP A 46 -7.71 -4.99 7.80
CA ASP A 46 -6.96 -5.63 8.87
C ASP A 46 -5.56 -5.00 8.96
N PRO A 47 -5.13 -4.51 10.14
CA PRO A 47 -3.81 -3.88 10.29
C PRO A 47 -2.64 -4.80 9.91
N THR A 48 -2.79 -6.12 10.06
CA THR A 48 -1.77 -7.09 9.64
C THR A 48 -1.60 -7.03 8.13
N PHE A 49 -2.72 -6.92 7.39
CA PHE A 49 -2.72 -6.83 5.95
C PHE A 49 -2.16 -5.49 5.45
N THR A 50 -2.61 -4.37 6.03
CA THR A 50 -2.31 -3.01 5.55
C THR A 50 -1.09 -2.35 6.19
N SER A 51 -0.45 -3.00 7.18
CA SER A 51 0.74 -2.45 7.85
C SER A 51 1.89 -2.13 6.90
N GLY A 52 1.99 -2.88 5.81
CA GLY A 52 3.05 -2.74 4.85
C GLY A 52 2.54 -2.68 3.43
N LEU A 53 2.89 -1.63 2.69
CA LEU A 53 2.45 -1.44 1.31
C LEU A 53 3.59 -1.08 0.37
N THR A 54 3.60 -1.77 -0.77
CA THR A 54 4.40 -1.43 -1.94
C THR A 54 3.51 -0.80 -2.99
N LEU A 55 3.76 0.46 -3.33
CA LEU A 55 2.96 1.25 -4.27
C LEU A 55 3.71 1.53 -5.57
N PHE A 56 4.14 0.44 -6.20
CA PHE A 56 4.70 0.39 -7.54
C PHE A 56 4.57 -1.03 -8.09
N ASN A 57 4.78 -1.19 -9.40
CA ASN A 57 4.71 -2.50 -10.04
C ASN A 57 6.10 -3.12 -10.19
N TYR A 58 6.21 -4.41 -9.86
CA TYR A 58 7.35 -5.23 -10.25
C TYR A 58 7.08 -5.87 -11.61
N LEU A 59 7.94 -5.59 -12.60
CA LEU A 59 7.92 -6.35 -13.86
C LEU A 59 8.92 -7.53 -13.80
N SER A 60 10.03 -7.34 -13.09
CA SER A 60 11.09 -8.32 -12.81
C SER A 60 11.82 -7.91 -11.52
N TYR A 61 12.79 -8.72 -11.06
CA TYR A 61 13.54 -8.46 -9.82
C TYR A 61 14.22 -7.07 -9.78
N ASP A 62 14.53 -6.48 -10.94
CA ASP A 62 15.29 -5.22 -11.04
C ASP A 62 14.51 -4.07 -11.70
N CYS A 63 13.29 -4.32 -12.19
CA CYS A 63 12.51 -3.32 -12.90
C CYS A 63 11.26 -2.92 -12.11
N ILE A 64 11.31 -1.70 -11.55
CA ILE A 64 10.22 -1.04 -10.84
C ILE A 64 9.57 -0.02 -11.77
N TYR A 65 8.25 -0.13 -11.92
CA TYR A 65 7.47 0.80 -12.72
C TYR A 65 6.47 1.58 -11.86
N PRO A 66 6.23 2.86 -12.18
CA PRO A 66 5.19 3.63 -11.52
C PRO A 66 3.83 2.98 -11.73
N LEU A 67 2.90 3.27 -10.82
CA LEU A 67 1.50 2.95 -11.01
C LEU A 67 0.94 3.76 -12.19
N SER A 68 -0.03 3.20 -12.90
CA SER A 68 -0.79 4.01 -13.86
C SER A 68 -1.56 5.10 -13.12
N ASP A 69 -1.79 6.24 -13.79
CA ASP A 69 -2.45 7.38 -13.16
C ASP A 69 -3.81 7.05 -12.56
N LEU A 70 -4.58 6.18 -13.23
CA LEU A 70 -5.90 5.74 -12.77
C LEU A 70 -5.82 4.93 -11.46
N ILE A 71 -4.81 4.05 -11.35
CA ILE A 71 -4.58 3.28 -10.12
C ILE A 71 -4.13 4.23 -9.01
N LEU A 72 -3.15 5.08 -9.31
CA LEU A 72 -2.59 6.04 -8.36
C LEU A 72 -3.64 7.02 -7.82
N GLU A 73 -4.48 7.56 -8.70
CA GLU A 73 -5.57 8.46 -8.33
C GLU A 73 -6.56 7.78 -7.39
N ARG A 74 -6.99 6.56 -7.71
CA ARG A 74 -7.87 5.80 -6.82
C ARG A 74 -7.22 5.55 -5.46
N PHE A 75 -5.94 5.18 -5.44
CA PHE A 75 -5.21 4.98 -4.19
C PHE A 75 -5.19 6.25 -3.34
N CYS A 76 -4.79 7.37 -3.93
CA CYS A 76 -4.68 8.64 -3.22
C CYS A 76 -6.04 9.17 -2.73
N LEU A 77 -7.10 9.06 -3.53
CA LEU A 77 -8.39 9.68 -3.20
C LEU A 77 -9.29 8.78 -2.36
N GLN A 78 -9.20 7.45 -2.51
CA GLN A 78 -10.20 6.53 -1.94
C GLN A 78 -9.61 5.53 -0.95
N ILE A 79 -8.41 5.01 -1.20
CA ILE A 79 -7.86 3.87 -0.46
C ILE A 79 -7.01 4.36 0.71
N LEU A 80 -5.95 5.12 0.43
CA LEU A 80 -4.98 5.57 1.42
C LEU A 80 -5.63 6.35 2.57
N PRO A 81 -6.59 7.28 2.36
CA PRO A 81 -7.26 7.96 3.45
C PRO A 81 -7.94 7.02 4.47
N LYS A 82 -8.31 5.81 4.07
CA LYS A 82 -9.01 4.83 4.93
C LYS A 82 -8.05 3.96 5.73
N ILE A 83 -6.88 3.64 5.16
CA ILE A 83 -5.93 2.68 5.74
C ILE A 83 -4.64 3.35 6.26
N ALA A 84 -4.42 4.65 6.03
CA ALA A 84 -3.16 5.33 6.36
C ALA A 84 -2.76 5.25 7.83
N ARG A 85 -3.72 5.17 8.75
CA ARG A 85 -3.43 4.97 10.17
C ARG A 85 -2.86 3.58 10.49
N GLN A 86 -3.08 2.59 9.64
CA GLN A 86 -2.60 1.22 9.83
C GLN A 86 -1.23 1.02 9.20
N ILE A 87 -0.90 1.82 8.18
CA ILE A 87 0.37 1.77 7.46
C ILE A 87 1.51 2.16 8.39
N LYS A 88 2.49 1.27 8.44
CA LYS A 88 3.72 1.34 9.23
C LYS A 88 4.96 1.41 8.35
N TRP A 89 4.90 0.75 7.20
CA TRP A 89 5.94 0.68 6.19
C TRP A 89 5.38 0.99 4.81
N LEU A 90 6.10 1.81 4.04
CA LEU A 90 5.71 2.22 2.70
C LEU A 90 6.88 2.20 1.73
N ASP A 91 6.70 1.45 0.65
CA ASP A 91 7.65 1.28 -0.45
C ASP A 91 7.16 2.06 -1.67
N LEU A 92 7.93 3.06 -2.10
CA LEU A 92 7.55 3.98 -3.17
C LEU A 92 8.60 4.05 -4.27
N GLU A 93 8.17 4.48 -5.44
CA GLU A 93 9.04 5.01 -6.48
C GLU A 93 8.92 6.55 -6.56
N PRO A 94 9.91 7.27 -7.13
CA PRO A 94 10.02 8.73 -6.99
C PRO A 94 8.90 9.53 -7.66
N LEU A 95 8.35 9.05 -8.78
CA LEU A 95 7.35 9.77 -9.58
C LEU A 95 6.01 9.89 -8.85
N SER A 96 5.60 8.84 -8.15
CA SER A 96 4.33 8.78 -7.40
C SER A 96 4.48 9.25 -5.96
N MET A 97 5.71 9.26 -5.42
CA MET A 97 6.00 9.53 -4.00
C MET A 97 5.27 10.76 -3.46
N ARG A 98 5.39 11.91 -4.13
CA ARG A 98 4.78 13.15 -3.66
C ARG A 98 3.25 13.04 -3.55
N ARG A 99 2.60 12.47 -4.56
CA ARG A 99 1.14 12.32 -4.59
C ARG A 99 0.67 11.41 -3.45
N ILE A 100 1.38 10.31 -3.24
CA ILE A 100 1.06 9.33 -2.20
C ILE A 100 1.24 9.94 -0.81
N LEU A 101 2.42 10.51 -0.51
CA LEU A 101 2.72 11.05 0.81
C LEU A 101 1.80 12.22 1.21
N LEU A 102 1.27 12.96 0.24
CA LEU A 102 0.32 14.06 0.50
C LEU A 102 -1.15 13.61 0.53
N SER A 103 -1.44 12.37 0.16
CA SER A 103 -2.83 11.89 0.05
C SER A 103 -3.50 11.61 1.40
N ALA A 104 -2.71 11.34 2.43
CA ALA A 104 -3.21 11.00 3.76
C ALA A 104 -2.20 11.39 4.85
N ASN A 105 -2.66 11.34 6.10
CA ASN A 105 -1.79 11.43 7.27
C ASN A 105 -1.42 10.01 7.71
N TYR A 106 -0.12 9.73 7.82
CA TYR A 106 0.43 8.42 8.20
C TYR A 106 1.04 8.47 9.61
N PRO A 107 0.22 8.53 10.68
CA PRO A 107 0.72 8.76 12.04
C PRO A 107 1.59 7.62 12.59
N ASN A 108 1.50 6.42 12.00
CA ASN A 108 2.20 5.22 12.44
C ASN A 108 3.33 4.80 11.49
N LEU A 109 3.63 5.60 10.46
CA LEU A 109 4.70 5.33 9.51
C LEU A 109 6.04 5.48 10.20
N PHE A 110 6.78 4.38 10.31
CA PHE A 110 8.14 4.37 10.86
C PHE A 110 9.20 4.08 9.79
N GLU A 111 8.81 3.49 8.66
CA GLU A 111 9.73 3.15 7.58
C GLU A 111 9.17 3.60 6.22
N LEU A 112 10.00 4.34 5.49
CA LEU A 112 9.74 4.80 4.14
C LEU A 112 10.93 4.43 3.26
N SER A 113 10.68 3.56 2.30
CA SER A 113 11.69 3.13 1.33
C SER A 113 11.36 3.72 -0.02
N ILE A 114 12.36 4.33 -0.66
CA ILE A 114 12.21 4.92 -1.98
C ILE A 114 13.16 4.18 -2.91
N TYR A 115 12.59 3.54 -3.92
CA TYR A 115 13.29 2.72 -4.89
C TYR A 115 13.60 3.50 -6.15
N ASN A 116 14.56 3.00 -6.93
CA ASN A 116 14.91 3.56 -8.24
C ASN A 116 15.23 5.08 -8.21
N ILE A 117 15.82 5.56 -7.12
CA ILE A 117 16.37 6.91 -7.07
C ILE A 117 17.68 6.91 -7.84
N GLU A 118 17.78 7.79 -8.85
CA GLU A 118 19.05 8.03 -9.52
C GLU A 118 20.13 8.40 -8.51
N LYS A 119 21.30 7.74 -8.59
CA LYS A 119 22.41 7.92 -7.65
C LYS A 119 22.74 9.39 -7.39
N GLN A 120 22.71 10.23 -8.42
CA GLN A 120 22.98 11.66 -8.29
C GLN A 120 21.89 12.40 -7.49
N THR A 121 20.63 12.04 -7.69
CA THR A 121 19.49 12.56 -6.93
C THR A 121 19.58 12.14 -5.47
N ALA A 122 19.91 10.87 -5.18
CA ALA A 122 20.15 10.39 -3.83
C ALA A 122 21.31 11.16 -3.16
N LEU A 123 22.44 11.30 -3.85
CA LEU A 123 23.57 12.10 -3.35
C LEU A 123 23.16 13.54 -3.05
N ASN A 124 22.40 14.19 -3.94
CA ASN A 124 21.94 15.56 -3.73
C ASN A 124 20.98 15.69 -2.52
N LEU A 125 20.15 14.67 -2.24
CA LEU A 125 19.24 14.64 -1.09
C LEU A 125 20.00 14.45 0.24
N PHE A 126 20.99 13.56 0.27
CA PHE A 126 21.75 13.23 1.49
C PHE A 126 22.95 14.15 1.76
N THR A 127 23.36 14.99 0.79
CA THR A 127 24.46 15.97 0.97
C THR A 127 23.98 17.36 1.41
N SER A 128 22.81 17.44 2.06
CA SER A 128 22.32 18.63 2.78
C SER A 128 21.95 19.86 1.94
N LYS A 129 21.23 19.67 0.83
CA LYS A 129 20.35 20.72 0.32
C LYS A 129 18.97 20.54 0.94
N ILE A 130 18.56 21.46 1.81
CA ILE A 130 17.26 21.39 2.50
C ILE A 130 16.14 21.53 1.46
N PHE A 131 15.30 20.50 1.31
CA PHE A 131 14.09 20.54 0.50
C PHE A 131 12.87 20.75 1.41
N LEU A 132 12.32 21.96 1.40
CA LEU A 132 11.06 22.27 2.06
C LEU A 132 9.90 21.92 1.14
N PHE A 133 9.24 20.79 1.40
CA PHE A 133 7.94 20.50 0.78
C PHE A 133 6.87 21.34 1.49
N ARG A 134 6.59 22.53 0.95
CA ARG A 134 5.42 23.31 1.36
C ARG A 134 4.19 22.79 0.60
N SER A 135 3.16 22.39 1.35
CA SER A 135 1.81 22.22 0.82
C SER A 135 1.26 23.60 0.44
N PHE A 136 0.68 23.70 -0.75
CA PHE A 136 -0.18 24.81 -1.16
C PHE A 136 -1.64 24.42 -0.91
#